data_AF-A0A2W6JHL0-F1
#
_entry.id   AF-A0A2W6JHL0-F1
#
_cell.length_a   1.000
_cell.length_b   1.000
_cell.length_c   1.000
_cell.angle_alpha   90.00
_cell.angle_beta   90.00
_cell.angle_gamma   90.00
#
_symmetry.space_group_name_H-M   'P 1'
#
loop_
_entity.id
_entity.type
_entity.pdbx_description
1 polymer ?
#
loop_
_entity_poly.entity_id
_entity_poly.type
_entity_poly.pdbx_seq_one_letter_code
_entity_poly.pdbx_strand_id
1 'polypeptide(L)'
;MTAGQREQDEAAGGPERRELRLADGTVVTASVAARHYSRSHQLYGYLQFKAHGKTVTKYIGRVTAESRAESLRLGWELLRSRKLVESFGWSWVVKRGK
;
A
#
# COMPACT_ATOMS: atom_id res chain seq x y z
N MET A 1 -4.52 4.17 -18.01
CA MET A 1 -3.94 3.55 -16.81
C MET A 1 -2.54 3.09 -17.15
N THR A 2 -1.53 3.42 -16.33
CA THR A 2 -0.16 2.94 -16.56
C THR A 2 -0.01 1.49 -16.10
N ALA A 3 0.97 0.75 -16.63
CA ALA A 3 1.21 -0.65 -16.24
C ALA A 3 1.38 -0.80 -14.71
N GLY A 4 2.04 0.16 -14.06
CA GLY A 4 2.21 0.17 -12.61
C GLY A 4 0.93 0.46 -11.82
N GLN A 5 -0.05 1.18 -12.39
CA GLN A 5 -1.36 1.35 -11.73
C GLN A 5 -2.13 0.04 -11.70
N ARG A 6 -2.19 -0.67 -12.84
CA ARG A 6 -2.92 -1.95 -12.94
C ARG A 6 -2.34 -3.00 -11.98
N GLU A 7 -1.02 -3.11 -11.93
CA GLU A 7 -0.34 -4.04 -11.03
C GLU A 7 -0.67 -3.76 -9.55
N GLN A 8 -0.80 -2.48 -9.16
CA GLN A 8 -1.19 -2.12 -7.80
C GLN A 8 -2.67 -2.42 -7.52
N ASP A 9 -3.55 -2.22 -8.52
CA ASP A 9 -4.96 -2.59 -8.40
C ASP A 9 -5.11 -4.10 -8.21
N GLU A 10 -4.43 -4.88 -9.05
CA GLU A 10 -4.41 -6.34 -8.97
C GLU A 10 -3.87 -6.81 -7.60
N ALA A 11 -2.74 -6.26 -7.15
CA ALA A 11 -2.14 -6.62 -5.87
C ALA A 11 -2.97 -6.20 -4.64
N ALA A 12 -3.71 -5.08 -4.72
CA ALA A 12 -4.61 -4.64 -3.66
C ALA A 12 -5.96 -5.39 -3.65
N GLY A 13 -6.27 -6.12 -4.73
CA GLY A 13 -7.56 -6.75 -4.95
C GLY A 13 -8.65 -5.79 -5.44
N GLY A 14 -8.26 -4.69 -6.10
CA GLY A 14 -9.13 -3.70 -6.72
C GLY A 14 -8.69 -2.26 -6.47
N PRO A 15 -9.02 -1.31 -7.36
CA PRO A 15 -8.65 0.11 -7.21
C PRO A 15 -9.25 0.75 -5.95
N GLU A 16 -10.48 0.37 -5.57
CA GLU A 16 -11.12 0.87 -4.35
C GLU A 16 -10.42 0.43 -3.06
N ARG A 17 -9.70 -0.70 -3.09
CA ARG A 17 -8.97 -1.22 -1.94
C ARG A 17 -7.67 -0.48 -1.67
N ARG A 18 -7.35 0.53 -2.49
CA ARG A 18 -6.17 1.39 -2.34
C ARG A 18 -6.50 2.73 -1.71
N GLU A 19 -7.77 3.04 -1.51
CA GLU A 19 -8.19 4.35 -1.00
C GLU A 19 -8.12 4.42 0.53
N LEU A 20 -7.43 5.45 1.02
CA LEU A 20 -7.27 5.75 2.43
C LEU A 20 -7.89 7.10 2.75
N ARG A 21 -8.59 7.18 3.89
CA ARG A 21 -8.97 8.44 4.54
C ARG A 21 -7.98 8.71 5.67
N LEU A 22 -7.24 9.81 5.54
CA LEU A 22 -6.30 10.27 6.55
C LEU A 22 -7.03 10.90 7.74
N ALA A 23 -6.27 11.19 8.81
CA ALA A 23 -6.83 11.74 10.06
C ALA A 23 -7.50 13.11 9.88
N ASP A 24 -7.07 13.88 8.90
CA ASP A 24 -7.65 15.18 8.53
C ASP A 24 -8.85 15.07 7.56
N GLY A 25 -9.28 13.85 7.24
CA GLY A 25 -10.38 13.56 6.32
C GLY A 25 -9.97 13.49 4.84
N THR A 26 -8.73 13.82 4.49
CA THR A 26 -8.23 13.75 3.10
C THR A 26 -8.29 12.31 2.59
N VAL A 27 -8.82 12.13 1.39
CA VAL A 27 -8.82 10.82 0.70
C VAL A 27 -7.65 10.75 -0.28
N VAL A 28 -6.88 9.67 -0.23
CA VAL A 28 -5.71 9.44 -1.07
C VAL A 28 -5.71 8.03 -1.66
N THR A 29 -5.12 7.87 -2.85
CA THR A 29 -4.83 6.56 -3.42
C THR A 29 -3.43 6.11 -3.02
N ALA A 30 -3.35 4.99 -2.31
CA ALA A 30 -2.11 4.39 -1.88
C ALA A 30 -1.53 3.40 -2.89
N SER A 31 -0.22 3.18 -2.78
CA SER A 31 0.52 2.12 -3.47
C SER A 31 1.49 1.46 -2.50
N VAL A 32 1.85 0.21 -2.77
CA VAL A 32 2.95 -0.48 -2.08
C VAL A 32 4.21 -0.40 -2.92
N ALA A 33 5.33 -0.01 -2.32
CA ALA A 33 6.65 -0.10 -2.92
C ALA A 33 7.45 -1.23 -2.26
N ALA A 34 7.96 -2.17 -3.05
CA ALA A 34 8.93 -3.16 -2.61
C ALA A 34 10.35 -2.68 -2.97
N ARG A 35 11.22 -2.55 -1.97
CA ARG A 35 12.60 -2.05 -2.14
C ARG A 35 13.60 -3.05 -1.59
N HIS A 36 14.69 -3.27 -2.30
CA HIS A 36 15.80 -4.08 -1.79
C HIS A 36 16.52 -3.34 -0.67
N TYR A 37 16.91 -4.06 0.37
CA TYR A 37 17.79 -3.55 1.41
C TYR A 37 19.05 -4.41 1.40
N SER A 38 20.18 -3.82 0.98
CA SER A 38 21.51 -4.45 0.85
C SER A 38 21.65 -5.49 -0.28
N ARG A 39 22.83 -6.14 -0.34
CA ARG A 39 23.18 -7.22 -1.29
C ARG A 39 22.35 -8.50 -1.13
N SER A 40 21.47 -8.57 -0.14
CA SER A 40 20.54 -9.69 0.02
C SER A 40 19.38 -9.60 -0.96
N HIS A 41 18.77 -10.74 -1.31
CA HIS A 41 17.51 -10.79 -2.09
C HIS A 41 16.28 -10.35 -1.26
N GLN A 42 16.49 -9.70 -0.12
CA GLN A 42 15.41 -9.29 0.78
C GLN A 42 14.77 -7.97 0.31
N LEU A 43 13.47 -8.06 0.04
CA LEU A 43 12.58 -6.93 -0.22
C LEU A 43 11.83 -6.50 1.05
N TYR A 44 11.77 -5.19 1.24
CA TYR A 44 11.01 -4.51 2.28
C TYR A 44 9.92 -3.65 1.65
N GLY A 45 8.72 -3.74 2.22
CA GLY A 45 7.52 -3.08 1.77
C GLY A 45 7.33 -1.74 2.44
N TYR A 46 6.87 -0.78 1.64
CA TYR A 46 6.51 0.55 2.09
C TYR A 46 5.16 0.96 1.50
N LEU A 47 4.27 1.47 2.34
CA LEU A 47 3.06 2.16 1.92
C LEU A 47 3.46 3.57 1.45
N GLN A 48 3.00 3.98 0.27
CA GLN A 48 3.33 5.28 -0.30
C GLN A 48 2.11 5.95 -0.95
N PHE A 49 1.95 7.25 -0.71
CA PHE A 49 0.96 8.09 -1.37
C PHE A 49 1.41 9.56 -1.35
N LYS A 50 0.72 10.40 -2.12
CA LYS A 50 0.87 11.86 -2.07
C LYS A 50 -0.21 12.46 -1.18
N ALA A 51 0.19 13.31 -0.23
CA ALA A 51 -0.72 14.11 0.59
C ALA A 51 -0.06 15.46 0.87
N HIS A 52 -0.84 16.55 0.78
CA HIS A 52 -0.35 17.91 1.07
C HIS A 52 0.94 18.29 0.32
N GLY A 53 1.01 17.95 -0.97
CA GLY A 53 2.18 18.20 -1.82
C GLY A 53 3.42 17.33 -1.51
N LYS A 54 3.36 16.45 -0.50
CA LYS A 54 4.49 15.63 -0.04
C LYS A 54 4.24 14.15 -0.31
N THR A 55 5.32 13.39 -0.49
CA THR A 55 5.25 11.92 -0.51
C THR A 55 5.28 11.40 0.92
N VAL A 56 4.20 10.76 1.35
CA VAL A 56 4.17 10.03 2.62
C VAL A 56 4.63 8.60 2.35
N THR A 57 5.58 8.11 3.15
CA THR A 57 6.06 6.72 3.08
C THR A 57 6.03 6.12 4.48
N LYS A 58 5.45 4.93 4.63
CA LYS A 58 5.40 4.19 5.90
C LYS A 58 5.89 2.77 5.71
N TYR A 59 6.71 2.29 6.63
CA TYR A 59 7.24 0.93 6.61
C TYR A 59 6.12 -0.09 6.89
N ILE A 60 6.08 -1.17 6.10
CA ILE A 60 5.11 -2.27 6.24
C ILE A 60 5.78 -3.46 6.94
N GLY A 61 6.98 -3.82 6.48
CA GLY A 61 7.62 -5.07 6.84
C GLY A 61 8.38 -5.70 5.69
N ARG A 62 8.89 -6.90 5.92
CA ARG A 62 9.50 -7.76 4.91
C ARG A 62 8.42 -8.28 3.95
N VAL A 63 8.63 -8.11 2.65
CA VAL A 63 7.67 -8.48 1.59
C VAL A 63 8.32 -9.33 0.50
N THR A 64 9.34 -10.10 0.85
CA THR A 64 10.10 -10.88 -0.14
C THR A 64 9.30 -12.08 -0.60
N ALA A 65 9.13 -12.19 -1.91
CA ALA A 65 8.50 -13.30 -2.58
C ALA A 65 9.23 -13.60 -3.90
N GLU A 66 8.85 -14.69 -4.56
CA GLU A 66 9.47 -15.15 -5.82
C GLU A 66 9.21 -14.20 -6.98
N SER A 67 8.17 -13.37 -6.90
CA SER A 67 7.85 -12.38 -7.91
C SER A 67 7.54 -11.02 -7.30
N ARG A 68 7.66 -9.99 -8.16
CA ARG A 68 7.33 -8.61 -7.79
C ARG A 68 5.85 -8.46 -7.43
N ALA A 69 4.96 -9.12 -8.18
CA ALA A 69 3.51 -9.10 -7.94
C ALA A 69 3.15 -9.71 -6.59
N GLU A 70 3.72 -10.88 -6.27
CA GLU A 70 3.53 -11.53 -4.96
C GLU A 70 4.07 -10.66 -3.82
N SER A 71 5.20 -9.99 -4.03
CA SER A 71 5.76 -9.05 -3.05
C SER A 71 4.82 -7.87 -2.77
N LEU A 72 4.18 -7.32 -3.81
CA LEU A 72 3.19 -6.26 -3.63
C LEU A 72 1.95 -6.77 -2.89
N ARG A 73 1.42 -7.92 -3.29
CA ARG A 73 0.25 -8.55 -2.68
C ARG A 73 0.49 -8.79 -1.19
N LEU A 74 1.64 -9.37 -0.85
CA LEU A 74 2.05 -9.57 0.54
C LEU A 74 2.10 -8.25 1.30
N GLY A 75 2.61 -7.18 0.70
CA GLY A 75 2.61 -5.84 1.32
C GLY A 75 1.19 -5.33 1.63
N TRP A 76 0.24 -5.51 0.70
CA TRP A 76 -1.17 -5.17 0.93
C TRP A 76 -1.81 -6.04 2.02
N GLU A 77 -1.55 -7.35 2.01
CA GLU A 77 -2.04 -8.28 3.04
C GLU A 77 -1.49 -7.92 4.42
N LEU A 78 -0.21 -7.55 4.52
CA LEU A 78 0.39 -7.10 5.78
C LEU A 78 -0.23 -5.80 6.29
N LEU A 79 -0.51 -4.82 5.42
CA LEU A 79 -1.21 -3.59 5.81
C LEU A 79 -2.57 -3.88 6.47
N ARG A 80 -3.31 -4.83 5.91
CA ARG A 80 -4.66 -5.24 6.38
C ARG A 80 -4.59 -6.07 7.65
N SER A 81 -3.83 -7.17 7.61
CA SER A 81 -3.74 -8.14 8.71
C SER A 81 -3.21 -7.51 10.00
N ARG A 82 -2.27 -6.57 9.88
CA ARG A 82 -1.67 -5.88 11.03
C ARG A 82 -2.34 -4.55 11.37
N LYS A 83 -3.40 -4.16 10.66
CA LYS A 83 -4.11 -2.88 10.86
C LYS A 83 -3.16 -1.67 10.89
N LEU A 84 -2.16 -1.66 10.01
CA LEU A 84 -1.11 -0.64 10.04
C LEU A 84 -1.67 0.74 9.70
N VAL A 85 -2.59 0.82 8.75
CA VAL A 85 -3.25 2.07 8.36
C VAL A 85 -3.98 2.68 9.57
N GLU A 86 -4.71 1.85 10.29
CA GLU A 86 -5.44 2.22 11.50
C GLU A 86 -4.49 2.65 12.62
N SER A 87 -3.32 2.00 12.75
CA SER A 87 -2.29 2.41 13.72
C SER A 87 -1.72 3.80 13.45
N PHE A 88 -1.83 4.31 12.21
CA PHE A 88 -1.44 5.68 11.85
C PHE A 88 -2.59 6.70 12.02
N GLY A 89 -3.74 6.28 12.56
CA GLY A 89 -4.94 7.11 12.66
C GLY A 89 -5.66 7.30 11.32
N TRP A 90 -5.41 6.42 10.34
CA TRP A 90 -6.07 6.45 9.04
C TRP A 90 -7.11 5.35 8.95
N SER A 91 -7.97 5.41 7.95
CA SER A 91 -8.97 4.39 7.70
C SER A 91 -9.05 4.07 6.22
N TRP A 92 -9.52 2.87 5.90
CA TRP A 92 -9.82 2.51 4.53
C TRP A 92 -11.13 3.14 4.10
N VAL A 93 -11.20 3.66 2.87
CA VAL A 93 -12.47 4.14 2.33
C VAL A 93 -13.34 2.92 2.04
N VAL A 94 -14.35 2.70 2.88
CA VAL A 94 -15.39 1.72 2.60
C VAL A 94 -16.45 2.42 1.77
N LYS A 95 -16.62 2.05 0.50
CA LYS A 95 -17.82 2.46 -0.24
C LYS A 95 -19.01 1.79 0.45
N ARG A 96 -19.82 2.57 1.15
CA ARG A 96 -21.18 2.13 1.45
C ARG A 96 -21.88 1.99 0.10
N GLY A 97 -22.24 0.76 -0.24
CA GLY A 97 -23.10 0.48 -1.39
C GLY A 97 -24.35 1.36 -1.30
N LYS A 98 -24.72 1.94 -2.43
CA LYS A 98 -26.00 2.62 -2.60
C LYS A 98 -27.11 1.57 -2.67
#